data_AF-A0A6L4ZM90-F1
#
_entry.id   AF-A0A6L4ZM90-F1
#
_cell.length_a   1.000
_cell.length_b   1.000
_cell.length_c   1.000
_cell.angle_alpha   90.00
_cell.angle_beta   90.00
_cell.angle_gamma   90.00
#
_symmetry.space_group_name_H-M   'P 1'
#
loop_
_entity.id
_entity.type
_entity.pdbx_description
1 polymer ?
#
loop_
_entity_poly.entity_id
_entity_poly.type
_entity_poly.pdbx_seq_one_letter_code
_entity_poly.pdbx_strand_id
1 'polypeptide(L)'
;MRTNARDSSPITQFWLITPASQGVTAYYPAVLVECKLTFRSLRASYHHTEERIYTAWYPESDLPVDWDKKIIDLPTGTKFSSAPTSHLPQEEGSCIFNSSRLVELEEELINSLVRKEKLCLLHNPTFKLYSTPDQTKDNFLDKVSEIALAEMEPELKDLMRKFELKLEQVREAEERKGRKEPLPEPDLLKSIEQRSEIFTSKTRLTSMFLNTAKQTLKGKPQKGVLSSSLDLLNSELQQTLSRIEREACDAVNDLCDTFLTRSQQCDTFEIGLQPQNIQVLRRGVLWLAY
;
A
#
# COMPACT_ATOMS: atom_id res chain seq x y z
N MET A 1 -40.34 -14.85 43.38
CA MET A 1 -39.61 -13.56 43.35
C MET A 1 -38.20 -13.81 43.88
N ARG A 2 -37.22 -13.96 42.98
CA ARG A 2 -35.80 -14.06 43.36
C ARG A 2 -35.23 -12.65 43.35
N THR A 3 -34.88 -12.14 44.52
CA THR A 3 -34.09 -10.92 44.68
C THR A 3 -32.70 -11.19 44.11
N ASN A 4 -32.42 -10.67 42.91
CA ASN A 4 -31.08 -10.60 42.37
C ASN A 4 -30.25 -9.74 43.33
N ALA A 5 -29.41 -10.38 44.15
CA ALA A 5 -28.32 -9.72 44.82
C ALA A 5 -27.50 -9.02 43.74
N ARG A 6 -27.59 -7.69 43.68
CA ARG A 6 -26.79 -6.88 42.76
C ARG A 6 -25.34 -7.10 43.17
N ASP A 7 -24.54 -7.70 42.29
CA ASP A 7 -23.08 -7.74 42.40
C ASP A 7 -22.55 -6.30 42.40
N SER A 8 -22.51 -5.68 43.57
CA SER A 8 -21.94 -4.34 43.79
C SER A 8 -20.43 -4.45 43.91
N SER A 9 -19.78 -4.96 42.88
CA SER A 9 -18.33 -4.84 42.79
C SER A 9 -17.98 -3.36 42.69
N PRO A 10 -17.01 -2.87 43.49
CA PRO A 10 -16.63 -1.46 43.48
C PRO A 10 -16.12 -1.09 42.10
N ILE A 11 -16.67 0.00 41.56
CA ILE A 11 -16.25 0.54 40.27
C ILE A 11 -14.89 1.19 40.43
N THR A 12 -13.97 0.88 39.53
CA THR A 12 -12.67 1.53 39.49
C THR A 12 -12.85 2.99 39.11
N GLN A 13 -12.34 3.88 39.96
CA GLN A 13 -12.36 5.32 39.76
C GLN A 13 -10.94 5.83 39.51
N PHE A 14 -10.83 6.79 38.61
CA PHE A 14 -9.58 7.35 38.13
C PHE A 14 -9.61 8.88 38.23
N TRP A 15 -8.47 9.47 38.56
CA TRP A 15 -8.26 10.91 38.55
C TRP A 15 -7.02 11.24 37.72
N LEU A 16 -7.09 12.33 36.95
CA LEU A 16 -5.90 12.88 36.28
C LEU A 16 -4.98 13.55 37.29
N ILE A 17 -3.68 13.29 37.17
CA ILE A 17 -2.63 13.85 38.05
C ILE A 17 -2.31 15.32 37.69
N THR A 18 -2.91 15.84 36.61
CA THR A 18 -2.67 17.21 36.13
C THR A 18 -3.31 18.23 37.08
N PRO A 19 -2.60 19.31 37.46
CA PRO A 19 -3.17 20.34 38.33
C PRO A 19 -4.39 20.99 37.67
N ALA A 20 -5.44 21.21 38.46
CA ALA A 20 -6.65 21.90 38.00
C ALA A 20 -6.28 23.28 37.44
N SER A 21 -6.80 23.59 36.24
CA SER A 21 -6.64 24.90 35.63
C SER A 21 -7.39 25.95 36.47
N GLN A 22 -6.92 27.21 36.47
CA GLN A 22 -7.61 28.29 37.18
C GLN A 22 -9.03 28.44 36.61
N GLY A 23 -10.06 28.32 37.46
CA GLY A 23 -11.48 28.45 37.07
C GLY A 23 -12.31 27.16 37.15
N VAL A 24 -11.70 26.01 37.45
CA VAL A 24 -12.41 24.74 37.67
C VAL A 24 -13.20 24.78 38.98
N THR A 25 -14.45 24.31 38.96
CA THR A 25 -15.36 24.40 40.11
C THR A 25 -15.70 23.05 40.73
N ALA A 26 -15.72 21.97 39.94
CA ALA A 26 -16.07 20.63 40.43
C ALA A 26 -15.45 19.52 39.57
N TYR A 27 -15.51 18.29 40.09
CA TYR A 27 -15.21 17.09 39.32
C TYR A 27 -16.49 16.52 38.69
N TYR A 28 -16.46 16.29 37.38
CA TYR A 28 -17.52 15.65 36.63
C TYR A 28 -17.11 14.24 36.18
N PRO A 29 -18.03 13.26 36.22
CA PRO A 29 -17.73 11.89 35.85
C PRO A 29 -17.71 11.69 34.33
N ALA A 30 -16.64 11.07 33.85
CA ALA A 30 -16.50 10.58 32.50
C ALA A 30 -16.28 9.07 32.49
N VAL A 31 -16.65 8.41 31.42
CA VAL A 31 -16.31 7.01 31.17
C VAL A 31 -14.92 6.98 30.53
N LEU A 32 -14.05 6.12 31.05
CA LEU A 32 -12.74 5.83 30.49
C LEU A 32 -12.70 4.37 30.06
N VAL A 33 -12.34 4.14 28.81
CA VAL A 33 -12.04 2.80 28.29
C VAL A 33 -10.74 2.85 27.51
N GLU A 34 -9.76 2.07 27.93
CA GLU A 34 -8.52 1.84 27.19
C GLU A 34 -8.62 0.50 26.47
N CYS A 35 -8.46 0.54 25.15
CA CYS A 35 -8.59 -0.62 24.29
C CYS A 35 -7.31 -0.83 23.49
N LYS A 36 -6.93 -2.09 23.34
CA LYS A 36 -5.95 -2.56 22.36
C LYS A 36 -6.70 -3.10 21.15
N LEU A 37 -6.57 -2.39 20.02
CA LEU A 37 -7.19 -2.71 18.74
C LEU A 37 -6.20 -3.50 17.89
N THR A 38 -6.62 -4.67 17.40
CA THR A 38 -5.78 -5.48 16.51
C THR A 38 -6.40 -5.57 15.11
N PHE A 39 -5.75 -4.94 14.13
CA PHE A 39 -6.10 -5.07 12.72
C PHE A 39 -5.38 -6.29 12.14
N ARG A 40 -6.14 -7.33 11.81
CA ARG A 40 -5.60 -8.57 11.26
C ARG A 40 -6.28 -8.95 9.96
N SER A 41 -5.47 -9.17 8.92
CA SER A 41 -5.92 -9.75 7.65
C SER A 41 -4.97 -10.86 7.21
N LEU A 42 -5.50 -12.09 7.09
CA LEU A 42 -4.73 -13.22 6.55
C LEU A 42 -4.43 -13.06 5.07
N ARG A 43 -5.33 -12.40 4.31
CA ARG A 43 -5.15 -12.19 2.86
C ARG A 43 -4.00 -11.25 2.55
N ALA A 44 -3.82 -10.23 3.40
CA ALA A 44 -2.75 -9.25 3.29
C ALA A 44 -1.51 -9.64 4.12
N SER A 45 -1.54 -10.78 4.83
CA SER A 45 -0.52 -11.15 5.83
C SER A 45 -0.19 -10.02 6.80
N TYR A 46 -1.20 -9.21 7.16
CA TYR A 46 -1.03 -7.98 7.90
C TYR A 46 -1.53 -8.16 9.34
N HIS A 47 -0.71 -7.71 10.30
CA HIS A 47 -1.02 -7.75 11.72
C HIS A 47 -0.47 -6.47 12.36
N HIS A 48 -1.39 -5.60 12.76
CA HIS A 48 -1.07 -4.33 13.41
C HIS A 48 -1.90 -4.15 14.65
N THR A 49 -1.30 -3.51 15.64
CA THR A 49 -1.89 -3.38 16.96
C THR A 49 -1.67 -1.98 17.49
N GLU A 50 -2.74 -1.36 17.94
CA GLU A 50 -2.74 -0.01 18.49
C GLU A 50 -3.44 0.02 19.82
N GLU A 51 -2.94 0.83 20.74
CA GLU A 51 -3.59 1.08 22.03
C GLU A 51 -4.17 2.49 22.00
N ARG A 52 -5.48 2.61 22.27
CA ARG A 52 -6.22 3.87 22.24
C ARG A 52 -7.04 4.03 23.50
N ILE A 53 -7.16 5.28 23.95
CA ILE A 53 -7.96 5.66 25.11
C ILE A 53 -9.19 6.43 24.61
N TYR A 54 -10.37 5.96 25.03
CA TYR A 54 -11.65 6.58 24.75
C TYR A 54 -12.21 7.22 26.02
N THR A 55 -12.62 8.47 25.91
CA THR A 55 -13.27 9.23 26.98
C THR A 55 -14.57 9.85 26.49
N ALA A 56 -15.62 9.70 27.26
CA ALA A 56 -16.93 10.28 26.99
C ALA A 56 -17.64 10.62 28.31
N TRP A 57 -18.58 11.57 28.29
CA TRP A 57 -19.25 11.98 29.54
C TRP A 57 -20.11 10.84 30.05
N TYR A 58 -20.14 10.64 31.37
CA TYR A 58 -21.02 9.61 31.93
C TYR A 58 -22.48 10.03 31.68
N PRO A 59 -23.31 9.18 31.05
CA PRO A 59 -24.67 9.56 30.73
C PRO A 59 -25.51 9.59 32.01
N GLU A 60 -26.27 10.66 32.22
CA GLU A 60 -27.16 10.82 33.39
C GLU A 60 -28.38 9.88 33.35
N SER A 61 -28.68 9.31 32.17
CA SER A 61 -29.81 8.42 31.91
C SER A 61 -29.40 7.30 30.94
N ASP A 62 -30.33 6.42 30.55
CA ASP A 62 -30.08 5.31 29.61
C ASP A 62 -29.92 5.77 28.14
N LEU A 63 -29.40 6.97 27.94
CA LEU A 63 -29.11 7.51 26.62
C LEU A 63 -27.80 6.91 26.09
N PRO A 64 -27.69 6.72 24.75
CA PRO A 64 -26.47 6.27 24.12
C PRO A 64 -25.36 7.30 24.27
N VAL A 65 -24.12 6.83 24.38
CA VAL A 65 -22.95 7.69 24.53
C VAL A 65 -22.37 8.04 23.17
N ASP A 66 -22.17 9.34 22.94
CA ASP A 66 -21.48 9.81 21.74
C ASP A 66 -19.96 9.62 21.89
N TRP A 67 -19.47 8.47 21.42
CA TRP A 67 -18.05 8.11 21.43
C TRP A 67 -17.20 8.88 20.42
N ASP A 68 -17.80 9.65 19.50
CA ASP A 68 -17.02 10.44 18.53
C ASP A 68 -16.47 11.73 19.14
N LYS A 69 -17.15 12.26 20.16
CA LYS A 69 -16.76 13.47 20.85
C LYS A 69 -15.87 13.16 22.05
N LYS A 70 -14.56 13.04 21.80
CA LYS A 70 -13.56 12.95 22.88
C LYS A 70 -13.66 14.16 23.81
N ILE A 71 -13.71 13.91 25.12
CA ILE A 71 -13.65 15.01 26.11
C ILE A 71 -12.22 15.54 26.20
N ILE A 72 -11.27 14.62 26.31
CA ILE A 72 -9.85 14.92 26.48
C ILE A 72 -9.02 13.90 25.71
N ASP A 73 -8.02 14.39 24.99
CA ASP A 73 -7.08 13.55 24.26
C ASP A 73 -5.98 13.09 25.22
N LEU A 74 -6.02 11.82 25.61
CA LEU A 74 -5.06 11.22 26.53
C LEU A 74 -4.07 10.36 25.76
N PRO A 75 -2.75 10.61 25.89
CA PRO A 75 -1.77 9.74 25.27
C PRO A 75 -1.78 8.36 25.93
N THR A 76 -1.46 7.33 25.15
CA THR A 76 -1.26 5.96 25.66
C THR A 76 -0.20 5.94 26.76
N GLY A 77 -0.45 5.20 27.83
CA GLY A 77 0.43 5.18 29.01
C GLY A 77 0.19 6.32 30.01
N THR A 78 -0.89 7.10 29.84
CA THR A 78 -1.33 8.06 30.87
C THR A 78 -1.49 7.35 32.22
N LYS A 79 -0.86 7.93 33.25
CA LYS A 79 -0.97 7.47 34.64
C LYS A 79 -2.17 8.14 35.30
N PHE A 80 -2.99 7.32 35.93
CA PHE A 80 -4.15 7.76 36.71
C PHE A 80 -3.87 7.57 38.20
N SER A 81 -4.37 8.48 39.01
CA SER A 81 -4.43 8.32 40.46
C SER A 81 -5.72 7.58 40.85
N SER A 82 -5.69 6.85 41.96
CA SER A 82 -6.88 6.26 42.60
C SER A 82 -7.52 7.17 43.65
N ALA A 83 -7.00 8.39 43.80
CA ALA A 83 -7.49 9.41 44.72
C ALA A 83 -7.45 10.80 44.07
N PRO A 84 -8.38 11.71 44.44
CA PRO A 84 -8.41 13.07 43.92
C PRO A 84 -7.14 13.84 44.29
N THR A 85 -6.66 14.66 43.36
CA THR A 85 -5.47 15.51 43.56
C THR A 85 -5.82 16.84 44.23
N SER A 86 -7.10 17.25 44.20
CA SER A 86 -7.61 18.50 44.77
C SER A 86 -8.83 18.24 45.66
N HIS A 87 -9.11 19.16 46.58
CA HIS A 87 -10.28 19.13 47.47
C HIS A 87 -11.57 19.64 46.80
N LEU A 88 -11.65 19.61 45.47
CA LEU A 88 -12.85 20.04 44.74
C LEU A 88 -14.02 19.08 45.02
N PRO A 89 -15.26 19.59 45.07
CA PRO A 89 -16.45 18.76 45.21
C PRO A 89 -16.62 17.84 43.99
N GLN A 90 -17.23 16.67 44.21
CA GLN A 90 -17.64 15.74 43.16
C GLN A 90 -19.10 16.00 42.80
N GLU A 91 -19.35 16.38 41.55
CA GLU A 91 -20.70 16.54 41.01
C GLU A 91 -21.12 15.22 40.38
N GLU A 92 -21.70 14.32 41.20
CA GLU A 92 -22.18 13.01 40.73
C GLU A 92 -23.49 13.14 39.91
N GLY A 93 -24.21 14.24 40.07
CA GLY A 93 -25.54 14.43 39.46
C GLY A 93 -26.50 13.29 39.82
N SER A 94 -27.33 12.86 38.86
CA SER A 94 -28.18 11.67 38.97
C SER A 94 -27.51 10.39 38.45
N CYS A 95 -26.18 10.39 38.30
CA CYS A 95 -25.46 9.28 37.69
C CYS A 95 -25.50 8.06 38.61
N ILE A 96 -25.98 6.93 38.09
CA ILE A 96 -25.94 5.65 38.80
C ILE A 96 -24.72 4.88 38.34
N PHE A 97 -23.65 4.95 39.13
CA PHE A 97 -22.45 4.15 38.86
C PHE A 97 -22.73 2.67 39.17
N ASN A 98 -23.03 1.88 38.14
CA ASN A 98 -23.17 0.43 38.22
C ASN A 98 -22.13 -0.29 37.33
N SER A 99 -21.57 -1.39 37.84
CA SER A 99 -20.66 -2.25 37.10
C SER A 99 -21.33 -2.80 35.82
N SER A 100 -22.61 -3.16 35.90
CA SER A 100 -23.39 -3.61 34.74
C SER A 100 -23.48 -2.52 33.66
N ARG A 101 -23.68 -1.26 34.06
CA ARG A 101 -23.75 -0.15 33.12
C ARG A 101 -22.41 0.11 32.42
N LEU A 102 -21.29 -0.04 33.12
CA LEU A 102 -19.98 0.07 32.49
C LEU A 102 -19.72 -1.03 31.45
N VAL A 103 -20.25 -2.24 31.68
CA VAL A 103 -20.17 -3.33 30.69
C VAL A 103 -21.00 -2.99 29.45
N GLU A 104 -22.21 -2.47 29.62
CA GLU A 104 -23.06 -2.02 28.50
C GLU A 104 -22.37 -0.92 27.67
N LEU A 105 -21.75 0.06 28.34
CA LEU A 105 -21.01 1.15 27.70
C LEU A 105 -19.76 0.65 26.95
N GLU A 106 -19.07 -0.35 27.50
CA GLU A 106 -17.98 -1.02 26.81
C GLU A 106 -18.46 -1.73 25.55
N GLU A 107 -19.56 -2.49 25.63
CA GLU A 107 -20.15 -3.17 24.47
C GLU A 107 -20.61 -2.15 23.41
N GLU A 108 -21.20 -1.02 23.82
CA GLU A 108 -21.56 0.08 22.93
C GLU A 108 -20.32 0.65 22.22
N LEU A 109 -19.23 0.89 22.94
CA LEU A 109 -17.97 1.34 22.37
C LEU A 109 -17.40 0.32 21.38
N ILE A 110 -17.34 -0.97 21.76
CA ILE A 110 -16.86 -2.05 20.88
C ILE A 110 -17.67 -2.07 19.58
N ASN A 111 -19.00 -1.99 19.68
CA ASN A 111 -19.88 -1.96 18.51
C ASN A 111 -19.68 -0.70 17.65
N SER A 112 -19.46 0.45 18.28
CA SER A 112 -19.13 1.70 17.59
C SER A 112 -17.81 1.59 16.83
N LEU A 113 -16.77 1.06 17.47
CA LEU A 113 -15.45 0.86 16.87
C LEU A 113 -15.49 -0.12 15.70
N VAL A 114 -16.20 -1.25 15.83
CA VAL A 114 -16.35 -2.23 14.74
C VAL A 114 -17.01 -1.62 13.50
N ARG A 115 -17.92 -0.66 13.68
CA ARG A 115 -18.61 0.01 12.56
C ARG A 115 -17.78 1.11 11.92
N LYS A 116 -17.01 1.85 12.73
CA LYS A 116 -16.27 3.05 12.30
C LYS A 116 -14.84 2.76 11.87
N GLU A 117 -14.15 1.91 12.62
CA GLU A 117 -12.73 1.63 12.42
C GLU A 117 -12.52 0.68 11.25
N LYS A 118 -11.97 1.24 10.18
CA LYS A 118 -11.54 0.51 9.00
C LYS A 118 -10.15 0.96 8.63
N LEU A 119 -9.26 0.01 8.44
CA LEU A 119 -7.93 0.29 7.92
C LEU A 119 -7.95 0.09 6.40
N CYS A 120 -7.69 1.15 5.65
CA CYS A 120 -7.61 1.11 4.20
C CYS A 120 -6.17 0.86 3.76
N LEU A 121 -5.93 -0.23 3.05
CA LEU A 121 -4.66 -0.53 2.39
C LEU A 121 -4.83 -0.40 0.88
N LEU A 122 -3.74 -0.12 0.17
CA LEU A 122 -3.69 -0.22 -1.29
C LEU A 122 -3.30 -1.64 -1.67
N HIS A 123 -3.90 -2.16 -2.73
CA HIS A 123 -3.69 -3.51 -3.22
C HIS A 123 -3.49 -3.49 -4.73
N ASN A 124 -2.46 -4.19 -5.21
CA ASN A 124 -2.31 -4.47 -6.64
C ASN A 124 -2.71 -5.93 -6.90
N PRO A 125 -3.82 -6.18 -7.63
CA PRO A 125 -4.34 -7.53 -7.85
C PRO A 125 -3.44 -8.40 -8.75
N THR A 126 -2.67 -7.79 -9.64
CA THR A 126 -1.77 -8.52 -10.54
C THR A 126 -0.61 -9.12 -9.75
N PHE A 127 0.09 -8.29 -8.97
CA PHE A 127 1.27 -8.71 -8.21
C PHE A 127 0.95 -9.21 -6.80
N LYS A 128 -0.34 -9.15 -6.39
CA LYS A 128 -0.84 -9.54 -5.05
C LYS A 128 -0.10 -8.83 -3.92
N LEU A 129 0.26 -7.56 -4.15
CA LEU A 129 0.98 -6.72 -3.21
C LEU A 129 0.00 -5.86 -2.42
N TYR A 130 0.33 -5.64 -1.16
CA TYR A 130 -0.43 -4.78 -0.24
C TYR A 130 0.48 -3.68 0.28
N SER A 131 -0.06 -2.48 0.46
CA SER A 131 0.66 -1.36 1.06
C SER A 131 0.79 -1.51 2.57
N THR A 132 1.71 -0.74 3.16
CA THR A 132 1.71 -0.49 4.60
C THR A 132 0.61 0.52 4.97
N PRO A 133 0.17 0.58 6.24
CA PRO A 133 -0.66 1.68 6.72
C PRO A 133 0.07 3.00 6.46
N ASP A 134 -0.68 4.04 6.13
CA ASP A 134 -0.18 5.40 5.86
C ASP A 134 0.78 5.55 4.67
N GLN A 135 0.98 4.50 3.88
CA GLN A 135 1.78 4.59 2.67
C GLN A 135 1.04 5.44 1.63
N THR A 136 1.73 6.44 1.09
CA THR A 136 1.20 7.20 -0.04
C THR A 136 1.07 6.30 -1.27
N LYS A 137 0.08 6.61 -2.11
CA LYS A 137 -0.15 5.88 -3.37
C LYS A 137 1.10 5.83 -4.24
N ASP A 138 1.83 6.93 -4.35
CA ASP A 138 3.02 7.01 -5.19
C ASP A 138 4.13 6.08 -4.69
N ASN A 139 4.40 6.05 -3.38
CA ASN A 139 5.38 5.14 -2.79
C ASN A 139 4.96 3.66 -2.96
N PHE A 140 3.65 3.37 -2.89
CA PHE A 140 3.16 2.04 -3.20
C PHE A 140 3.38 1.66 -4.67
N LEU A 141 3.06 2.57 -5.61
CA LEU A 141 3.28 2.36 -7.04
C LEU A 141 4.77 2.20 -7.39
N ASP A 142 5.66 2.93 -6.71
CA ASP A 142 7.10 2.77 -6.89
C ASP A 142 7.54 1.35 -6.54
N LYS A 143 7.12 0.82 -5.38
CA LYS A 143 7.41 -0.58 -4.99
C LYS A 143 6.81 -1.59 -5.98
N VAL A 144 5.59 -1.34 -6.45
CA VAL A 144 4.96 -2.19 -7.46
C VAL A 144 5.75 -2.15 -8.77
N SER A 145 6.27 -0.99 -9.17
CA SER A 145 7.07 -0.84 -10.38
C SER A 145 8.41 -1.59 -10.31
N GLU A 146 9.04 -1.64 -9.14
CA GLU A 146 10.26 -2.42 -8.91
C GLU A 146 10.01 -3.92 -9.05
N ILE A 147 8.89 -4.40 -8.54
CA ILE A 147 8.52 -5.82 -8.64
C ILE A 147 8.08 -6.16 -10.07
N ALA A 148 7.34 -5.28 -10.73
CA ALA A 148 6.99 -5.41 -12.14
C ALA A 148 8.24 -5.48 -13.04
N LEU A 149 9.25 -4.66 -12.75
CA LEU A 149 10.55 -4.73 -13.44
C LEU A 149 11.23 -6.09 -13.26
N ALA A 150 11.26 -6.60 -12.03
CA ALA A 150 11.88 -7.89 -11.74
C ALA A 150 11.17 -9.06 -12.47
N GLU A 151 9.83 -9.02 -12.58
CA GLU A 151 9.06 -10.01 -13.34
C GLU A 151 9.17 -9.82 -14.86
N MET A 152 9.38 -8.60 -15.35
CA MET A 152 9.55 -8.31 -16.77
C MET A 152 10.92 -8.74 -17.31
N GLU A 153 11.98 -8.69 -16.49
CA GLU A 153 13.34 -9.08 -16.90
C GLU A 153 13.46 -10.45 -17.60
N PRO A 154 12.86 -11.56 -17.09
CA PRO A 154 12.91 -12.85 -17.78
C PRO A 154 12.17 -12.82 -19.13
N GLU A 155 10.98 -12.19 -19.20
CA GLU A 155 10.23 -12.08 -20.46
C GLU A 155 11.00 -11.28 -21.52
N LEU A 156 11.67 -10.21 -21.08
CA LEU A 156 12.54 -9.39 -21.92
C LEU A 156 13.74 -10.19 -22.45
N LYS A 157 14.37 -11.02 -21.61
CA LYS A 157 15.47 -11.91 -22.03
C LYS A 157 15.01 -12.94 -23.07
N ASP A 158 13.82 -13.50 -22.90
CA ASP A 158 13.26 -14.45 -23.86
C ASP A 158 12.89 -13.77 -25.18
N LEU A 159 12.37 -12.54 -25.13
CA LEU A 159 12.13 -11.74 -26.33
C LEU A 159 13.44 -11.42 -27.06
N MET A 160 14.48 -11.02 -26.32
CA MET A 160 15.82 -10.76 -26.87
C MET A 160 16.39 -12.00 -27.57
N ARG A 161 16.30 -13.18 -26.95
CA ARG A 161 16.73 -14.46 -27.57
C ARG A 161 16.00 -14.76 -28.88
N LYS A 162 14.68 -14.50 -28.94
CA LYS A 162 13.89 -14.72 -30.17
C LYS A 162 14.38 -13.83 -31.32
N PHE A 163 14.70 -12.58 -31.04
CA PHE A 163 15.20 -11.66 -32.07
C PHE A 163 16.67 -11.90 -32.44
N GLU A 164 17.50 -12.33 -31.49
CA GLU A 164 18.85 -12.81 -31.78
C GLU A 164 18.83 -14.02 -32.74
N LEU A 165 17.90 -14.96 -32.54
CA LEU A 165 17.71 -16.09 -33.45
C LEU A 165 17.29 -15.62 -34.85
N LYS A 166 16.36 -14.66 -34.95
CA LYS A 166 15.93 -14.09 -36.24
C LYS A 166 17.10 -13.40 -36.96
N LEU A 167 17.95 -12.66 -36.24
CA LEU A 167 19.16 -12.06 -36.82
C LEU A 167 20.16 -13.10 -37.30
N GLU A 168 20.35 -14.19 -36.53
CA GLU A 168 21.25 -15.27 -36.96
C GLU A 168 20.71 -15.99 -38.20
N GLN A 169 19.39 -16.18 -38.31
CA GLN A 169 18.77 -16.73 -39.53
C GLN A 169 19.00 -15.85 -40.76
N VAL A 170 18.92 -14.52 -40.61
CA VAL A 170 19.24 -13.57 -41.69
C VAL A 170 20.71 -13.68 -42.07
N ARG A 171 21.61 -13.73 -41.07
CA ARG A 171 23.04 -13.91 -41.29
C ARG A 171 23.35 -15.20 -42.05
N GLU A 172 22.78 -16.33 -41.63
CA GLU A 172 22.96 -17.61 -42.33
C GLU A 172 22.41 -17.57 -43.76
N ALA A 173 21.28 -16.88 -43.99
CA ALA A 173 20.71 -16.72 -45.32
C ALA A 173 21.65 -15.94 -46.25
N GLU A 174 22.25 -14.86 -45.76
CA GLU A 174 23.25 -14.08 -46.50
C GLU A 174 24.54 -14.89 -46.76
N GLU A 175 25.03 -15.64 -45.76
CA GLU A 175 26.19 -16.53 -45.96
C GLU A 175 25.94 -17.64 -47.00
N ARG A 176 24.71 -18.18 -47.06
CA ARG A 176 24.31 -19.14 -48.10
C ARG A 176 24.22 -18.51 -49.49
N LYS A 177 23.79 -17.25 -49.60
CA LYS A 177 23.77 -16.51 -50.88
C LYS A 177 25.20 -16.23 -51.37
N GLY A 178 26.10 -15.80 -50.48
CA GLY A 178 27.49 -15.49 -50.82
C GLY A 178 28.38 -16.69 -51.18
N ARG A 179 28.02 -17.92 -50.78
CA ARG A 179 28.78 -19.15 -51.12
C ARG A 179 28.57 -19.67 -52.55
N LYS A 180 27.59 -19.15 -53.30
CA LYS A 180 27.21 -19.73 -54.61
C LYS A 180 28.08 -19.31 -55.78
N GLU A 181 28.90 -18.26 -55.66
CA GLU A 181 29.75 -17.78 -56.76
C GLU A 181 31.15 -17.38 -56.25
N PRO A 182 32.24 -17.71 -56.98
CA PRO A 182 33.57 -17.17 -56.68
C PRO A 182 33.55 -15.67 -56.98
N LEU A 183 33.42 -14.87 -55.92
CA LEU A 183 33.23 -13.42 -56.01
C LEU A 183 34.54 -12.71 -56.40
N PRO A 184 34.52 -11.80 -57.39
CA PRO A 184 35.65 -10.91 -57.69
C PRO A 184 35.88 -9.90 -56.54
N GLU A 185 37.10 -9.35 -56.41
CA GLU A 185 37.52 -8.41 -55.35
C GLU A 185 36.51 -7.31 -54.93
N PRO A 186 35.73 -6.65 -55.82
CA PRO A 186 34.73 -5.66 -55.40
C PRO A 186 33.58 -6.20 -54.53
N ASP A 187 33.30 -7.50 -54.56
CA ASP A 187 32.21 -8.10 -53.78
C ASP A 187 32.63 -8.50 -52.36
N LEU A 188 33.93 -8.54 -52.06
CA LEU A 188 34.44 -8.72 -50.69
C LEU A 188 34.08 -7.51 -49.82
N LEU A 189 34.19 -6.28 -50.35
CA LEU A 189 33.80 -5.06 -49.66
C LEU A 189 32.31 -5.06 -49.30
N LYS A 190 31.44 -5.47 -50.23
CA LYS A 190 30.00 -5.61 -49.97
C LYS A 190 29.70 -6.63 -48.87
N SER A 191 30.42 -7.76 -48.84
CA SER A 191 30.23 -8.76 -47.77
C SER A 191 30.65 -8.25 -46.39
N ILE A 192 31.66 -7.38 -46.33
CA ILE A 192 32.11 -6.70 -45.11
C ILE A 192 31.06 -5.67 -44.66
N GLU A 193 30.54 -4.87 -45.60
CA GLU A 193 29.46 -3.91 -45.36
C GLU A 193 28.22 -4.60 -44.79
N GLN A 194 27.73 -5.68 -45.43
CA GLN A 194 26.58 -6.45 -44.97
C GLN A 194 26.76 -7.03 -43.56
N ARG A 195 27.96 -7.56 -43.25
CA ARG A 195 28.27 -8.06 -41.90
C ARG A 195 28.29 -6.92 -40.87
N SER A 196 28.81 -5.75 -41.25
CA SER A 196 28.80 -4.57 -40.39
C SER A 196 27.38 -4.09 -40.10
N GLU A 197 26.47 -4.13 -41.09
CA GLU A 197 25.06 -3.77 -40.91
C GLU A 197 24.37 -4.67 -39.90
N ILE A 198 24.52 -5.99 -40.02
CA ILE A 198 23.96 -6.97 -39.06
C ILE A 198 24.51 -6.70 -37.65
N PHE A 199 25.81 -6.41 -37.52
CA PHE A 199 26.42 -6.10 -36.23
C PHE A 199 25.89 -4.79 -35.61
N THR A 200 25.71 -3.75 -36.43
CA THR A 200 25.12 -2.49 -35.96
C THR A 200 23.68 -2.68 -35.51
N SER A 201 22.88 -3.46 -36.26
CA SER A 201 21.50 -3.80 -35.90
C SER A 201 21.43 -4.56 -34.58
N LYS A 202 22.29 -5.58 -34.39
CA LYS A 202 22.41 -6.29 -33.12
C LYS A 202 22.71 -5.36 -31.96
N THR A 203 23.68 -4.46 -32.14
CA THR A 203 24.08 -3.48 -31.10
C THR A 203 22.92 -2.53 -30.76
N ARG A 204 22.18 -2.05 -31.76
CA ARG A 204 20.98 -1.22 -31.58
C ARG A 204 19.91 -1.96 -30.79
N LEU A 205 19.59 -3.20 -31.17
CA LEU A 205 18.61 -4.02 -30.44
C LEU A 205 19.03 -4.19 -28.98
N THR A 206 20.26 -4.65 -28.71
CA THR A 206 20.72 -4.83 -27.32
C THR A 206 20.64 -3.54 -26.50
N SER A 207 21.00 -2.40 -27.10
CA SER A 207 20.87 -1.10 -26.43
C SER A 207 19.42 -0.72 -26.13
N MET A 208 18.49 -1.03 -27.05
CA MET A 208 17.07 -0.77 -26.89
C MET A 208 16.47 -1.63 -25.77
N PHE A 209 16.75 -2.93 -25.74
CA PHE A 209 16.28 -3.83 -24.68
C PHE A 209 16.75 -3.35 -23.30
N LEU A 210 18.01 -2.92 -23.16
CA LEU A 210 18.57 -2.45 -21.89
C LEU A 210 18.04 -1.09 -21.44
N ASN A 211 17.81 -0.14 -22.37
CA ASN A 211 17.41 1.22 -22.05
C ASN A 211 15.89 1.38 -21.86
N THR A 212 15.09 0.72 -22.70
CA THR A 212 13.63 0.90 -22.74
C THR A 212 12.97 0.33 -21.49
N ALA A 213 13.43 -0.84 -21.03
CA ALA A 213 12.92 -1.46 -19.82
C ALA A 213 13.08 -0.57 -18.57
N LYS A 214 14.25 0.06 -18.40
CA LYS A 214 14.55 0.88 -17.21
C LYS A 214 13.91 2.26 -17.23
N GLN A 215 13.71 2.85 -18.42
CA GLN A 215 13.17 4.21 -18.55
C GLN A 215 11.64 4.24 -18.50
N THR A 216 10.98 3.26 -19.13
CA THR A 216 9.53 3.24 -19.31
C THR A 216 8.80 3.01 -17.99
N LEU A 217 9.30 2.11 -17.14
CA LEU A 217 8.68 1.79 -15.84
C LEU A 217 8.99 2.82 -14.73
N LYS A 218 9.99 3.70 -14.90
CA LYS A 218 10.29 4.82 -13.99
C LYS A 218 9.55 6.12 -14.32
N GLY A 219 8.46 6.03 -15.09
CA GLY A 219 7.56 7.17 -15.31
C GLY A 219 8.11 8.29 -16.20
N LYS A 220 9.17 8.05 -16.99
CA LYS A 220 9.52 8.96 -18.09
C LYS A 220 8.84 8.47 -19.36
N PRO A 221 7.74 9.10 -19.80
CA PRO A 221 7.13 8.76 -21.07
C PRO A 221 8.10 9.14 -22.19
N GLN A 222 8.80 8.17 -22.78
CA GLN A 222 9.34 8.35 -24.11
C GLN A 222 8.21 8.15 -25.13
N LYS A 223 7.29 9.11 -25.19
CA LYS A 223 6.49 9.30 -26.39
C LYS A 223 7.42 9.86 -27.46
N GLY A 224 7.93 8.97 -28.33
CA GLY A 224 8.23 9.34 -29.72
C GLY A 224 9.69 9.58 -30.13
N VAL A 225 10.69 8.86 -29.62
CA VAL A 225 12.08 9.05 -30.10
C VAL A 225 12.54 8.01 -31.13
N LEU A 226 11.85 6.87 -31.29
CA LEU A 226 12.35 5.80 -32.17
C LEU A 226 11.77 5.79 -33.60
N SER A 227 10.83 6.68 -33.95
CA SER A 227 10.15 6.63 -35.24
C SER A 227 10.74 7.51 -36.35
N SER A 228 11.74 8.35 -36.09
CA SER A 228 12.08 9.46 -37.00
C SER A 228 13.35 9.33 -37.85
N SER A 229 13.97 8.15 -37.99
CA SER A 229 15.24 8.03 -38.75
C SER A 229 15.38 6.74 -39.58
N LEU A 230 14.31 6.26 -40.22
CA LEU A 230 14.34 5.01 -40.99
C LEU A 230 13.97 5.17 -42.49
N ASP A 231 13.91 6.39 -43.00
CA ASP A 231 13.58 6.63 -44.40
C ASP A 231 14.87 6.87 -45.22
N LEU A 232 14.98 6.10 -46.31
CA LEU A 232 16.03 6.05 -47.35
C LEU A 232 17.06 4.90 -47.22
N LEU A 233 16.67 3.67 -47.56
CA LEU A 233 17.59 2.52 -47.68
C LEU A 233 17.30 1.66 -48.92
N ASN A 234 18.36 1.32 -49.67
CA ASN A 234 18.34 0.85 -51.06
C ASN A 234 18.64 -0.66 -51.24
N SER A 235 18.85 -1.42 -50.14
CA SER A 235 19.13 -2.87 -50.20
C SER A 235 18.07 -3.73 -49.50
N GLU A 236 17.76 -4.92 -50.03
CA GLU A 236 16.80 -5.87 -49.41
C GLU A 236 17.20 -6.28 -47.98
N LEU A 237 18.52 -6.36 -47.71
CA LEU A 237 19.05 -6.65 -46.38
C LEU A 237 18.71 -5.54 -45.38
N GLN A 238 18.88 -4.28 -45.77
CA GLN A 238 18.52 -3.14 -44.93
C GLN A 238 17.02 -3.10 -44.63
N GLN A 239 16.17 -3.45 -45.61
CA GLN A 239 14.72 -3.53 -45.41
C GLN A 239 14.32 -4.66 -44.44
N THR A 240 14.96 -5.83 -44.57
CA THR A 240 14.70 -6.97 -43.67
C THR A 240 15.18 -6.70 -42.25
N LEU A 241 16.38 -6.12 -42.08
CA LEU A 241 16.88 -5.68 -40.77
C LEU A 241 15.97 -4.61 -40.15
N SER A 242 15.59 -3.58 -40.92
CA SER A 242 14.68 -2.53 -40.45
C SER A 242 13.32 -3.08 -40.02
N ARG A 243 12.81 -4.10 -40.72
CA ARG A 243 11.57 -4.78 -40.35
C ARG A 243 11.72 -5.54 -39.03
N ILE A 244 12.82 -6.27 -38.85
CA ILE A 244 13.11 -6.99 -37.59
C ILE A 244 13.26 -6.00 -36.43
N GLU A 245 13.95 -4.88 -36.65
CA GLU A 245 14.10 -3.82 -35.66
C GLU A 245 12.76 -3.22 -35.24
N ARG A 246 11.88 -2.91 -36.21
CA ARG A 246 10.54 -2.39 -35.93
C ARG A 246 9.69 -3.40 -35.16
N GLU A 247 9.68 -4.66 -35.59
CA GLU A 247 8.95 -5.72 -34.88
C GLU A 247 9.47 -5.91 -33.44
N ALA A 248 10.78 -5.80 -33.23
CA ALA A 248 11.37 -5.83 -31.90
C ALA A 248 10.99 -4.61 -31.05
N CYS A 249 10.96 -3.42 -31.64
CA CYS A 249 10.50 -2.20 -30.96
C CYS A 249 9.04 -2.37 -30.51
N ASP A 250 8.17 -2.77 -31.43
CA ASP A 250 6.74 -2.93 -31.16
C ASP A 250 6.51 -3.97 -30.06
N ALA A 251 7.19 -5.12 -30.14
CA ALA A 251 7.06 -6.16 -29.12
C ALA A 251 7.58 -5.73 -27.73
N VAL A 252 8.64 -4.92 -27.66
CA VAL A 252 9.12 -4.37 -26.38
C VAL A 252 8.15 -3.33 -25.82
N ASN A 253 7.60 -2.46 -26.68
CA ASN A 253 6.62 -1.45 -26.28
C ASN A 253 5.34 -2.11 -25.76
N ASP A 254 4.81 -3.10 -26.48
CA ASP A 254 3.63 -3.87 -26.05
C ASP A 254 3.83 -4.54 -24.69
N LEU A 255 5.03 -5.11 -24.46
CA LEU A 255 5.40 -5.69 -23.18
C LEU A 255 5.42 -4.62 -22.08
N CYS A 256 6.10 -3.51 -22.31
CA CYS A 256 6.17 -2.40 -21.36
C CYS A 256 4.79 -1.82 -21.04
N ASP A 257 3.94 -1.62 -22.04
CA ASP A 257 2.57 -1.10 -21.88
C ASP A 257 1.70 -2.06 -21.06
N THR A 258 1.86 -3.36 -21.28
CA THR A 258 1.18 -4.40 -20.49
C THR A 258 1.59 -4.33 -19.02
N PHE A 259 2.89 -4.26 -18.73
CA PHE A 259 3.41 -4.17 -17.36
C PHE A 259 3.09 -2.83 -16.69
N LEU A 260 3.11 -1.72 -17.44
CA LEU A 260 2.67 -0.41 -16.95
C LEU A 260 1.18 -0.42 -16.57
N THR A 261 0.35 -0.99 -17.43
CA THR A 261 -1.09 -1.11 -17.14
C THR A 261 -1.33 -1.95 -15.89
N ARG A 262 -0.61 -3.06 -15.75
CA ARG A 262 -0.66 -3.94 -14.57
C ARG A 262 -0.15 -3.25 -13.30
N SER A 263 0.91 -2.44 -13.38
CA SER A 263 1.48 -1.76 -12.22
C SER A 263 0.60 -0.60 -11.73
N GLN A 264 -0.10 0.07 -12.65
CA GLN A 264 -1.02 1.17 -12.32
C GLN A 264 -2.36 0.70 -11.72
N GLN A 265 -2.69 -0.59 -11.84
CA GLN A 265 -3.87 -1.17 -11.18
C GLN A 265 -3.70 -1.09 -9.67
N CYS A 266 -4.58 -0.33 -9.02
CA CYS A 266 -4.54 -0.10 -7.59
C CYS A 266 -5.97 -0.07 -7.07
N ASP A 267 -6.29 -1.08 -6.28
CA ASP A 267 -7.56 -1.23 -5.58
C ASP A 267 -7.39 -0.87 -4.10
N THR A 268 -8.46 -0.41 -3.48
CA THR A 268 -8.50 -0.22 -2.03
C THR A 268 -8.98 -1.49 -1.35
N PHE A 269 -8.21 -1.97 -0.39
CA PHE A 269 -8.53 -3.13 0.44
C PHE A 269 -8.80 -2.68 1.88
N GLU A 270 -10.05 -2.79 2.31
CA GLU A 270 -10.47 -2.41 3.66
C GLU A 270 -10.34 -3.60 4.62
N ILE A 271 -9.67 -3.38 5.74
CA ILE A 271 -9.62 -4.29 6.88
C ILE A 271 -10.52 -3.72 7.97
N GLY A 272 -11.70 -4.32 8.14
CA GLY A 272 -12.60 -4.00 9.24
C GLY A 272 -12.10 -4.59 10.56
N LEU A 273 -12.36 -3.87 11.65
CA LEU A 273 -12.10 -4.36 13.00
C LEU A 273 -13.17 -5.39 13.40
N GLN A 274 -12.76 -6.48 14.05
CA GLN A 274 -13.69 -7.49 14.57
C GLN A 274 -13.79 -7.37 16.09
N PRO A 275 -14.96 -7.64 16.72
CA PRO A 275 -15.13 -7.57 18.16
C PRO A 275 -14.07 -8.38 18.94
N GLN A 276 -13.75 -9.58 18.46
CA GLN A 276 -12.74 -10.47 19.06
C GLN A 276 -11.30 -9.93 19.03
N ASN A 277 -11.04 -8.92 18.20
CA ASN A 277 -9.73 -8.28 18.07
C ASN A 277 -9.62 -6.98 18.89
N ILE A 278 -10.65 -6.64 19.66
CA ILE A 278 -10.67 -5.51 20.58
C ILE A 278 -10.50 -6.07 21.98
N GLN A 279 -9.36 -5.75 22.61
CA GLN A 279 -9.09 -6.14 23.98
C GLN A 279 -9.18 -4.92 24.88
N VAL A 280 -10.10 -4.93 25.83
CA VAL A 280 -10.19 -3.87 26.85
C VAL A 280 -9.12 -4.11 27.91
N LEU A 281 -8.23 -3.13 28.07
CA LEU A 281 -7.12 -3.17 29.03
C LEU A 281 -7.54 -2.59 30.37
N ARG A 282 -8.22 -1.45 30.35
CA ARG A 282 -8.70 -0.74 31.54
C ARG A 282 -10.06 -0.11 31.25
N ARG A 283 -10.96 -0.13 32.24
CA ARG A 283 -12.25 0.56 32.18
C ARG A 283 -12.61 1.11 33.55
N GLY A 284 -13.28 2.25 33.59
CA GLY A 284 -13.76 2.84 34.84
C GLY A 284 -14.31 4.24 34.68
N VAL A 285 -14.55 4.89 35.81
CA VAL A 285 -15.02 6.29 35.85
C VAL A 285 -13.81 7.20 36.02
N LEU A 286 -13.62 8.13 35.10
CA LEU A 286 -12.61 9.18 35.17
C LEU A 286 -13.25 10.47 35.66
N TRP A 287 -12.77 10.98 36.79
CA TRP A 287 -13.20 12.26 37.32
C TRP A 287 -12.37 13.38 36.70
N LEU A 288 -13.04 14.23 35.93
CA LEU A 288 -12.43 15.37 35.23
C LEU A 288 -12.80 16.66 35.93
N ALA A 289 -11.80 17.48 36.21
CA ALA A 289 -12.00 18.79 36.81
C ALA A 289 -12.46 19.76 35.72
N TYR A 290 -13.70 20.25 35.79
CA TYR A 290 -14.31 21.16 34.81
C TYR A 290 -14.79 22.46 35.46
#